data_AF-A0AAN9CKU1-F1
#
_entry.id   AF-A0AAN9CKU1-F1
#
_cell.length_a   1.000
_cell.length_b   1.000
_cell.length_c   1.000
_cell.angle_alpha   90.00
_cell.angle_beta   90.00
_cell.angle_gamma   90.00
#
_symmetry.space_group_name_H-M   'P 1'
#
loop_
_entity.id
_entity.type
_entity.pdbx_description
1 polymer ?
#
loop_
_entity_poly.entity_id
_entity_poly.type
_entity_poly.pdbx_seq_one_letter_code
_entity_poly.pdbx_strand_id
1 'polypeptide(L)'
;MVNVATAPILMEELGDILASYKLEWKQVISILMDNCAVMRGKKGGVEAYARKENPCLLDISGDTVHMVSNSAKALLNPFGTEVQDFCSDIYYDIEKSPKQKDIFSEYQSLLHKPQKSLVRPISSRFLQMLDVCNRVDEVMDALVVYYYHFIPPDEEHNYRSSPNIPKFPQKTSIRETNGALTSRRDGGFDQRAAQ
;
A
#
# COMPACT_ATOMS: atom_id res chain seq x y z
N MET A 1 -8.64 7.89 -29.81
CA MET A 1 -9.16 9.18 -29.30
C MET A 1 -9.16 9.07 -27.78
N VAL A 2 -8.42 9.92 -27.07
CA VAL A 2 -8.49 9.94 -25.60
C VAL A 2 -9.84 10.57 -25.24
N ASN A 3 -10.75 9.79 -24.66
CA ASN A 3 -12.02 10.31 -24.17
C ASN A 3 -11.71 11.24 -23.00
N VAL A 4 -11.70 12.55 -23.24
CA VAL A 4 -11.51 13.54 -22.17
C VAL A 4 -12.84 13.61 -21.44
N ALA A 5 -12.89 13.04 -20.23
CA ALA A 5 -14.07 13.04 -19.37
C ALA A 5 -14.38 14.47 -18.86
N THR A 6 -14.95 15.30 -19.72
CA THR A 6 -15.43 16.63 -19.38
C THR A 6 -16.84 16.54 -18.79
N ALA A 7 -17.24 17.54 -18.00
CA ALA A 7 -18.57 17.55 -17.40
C ALA A 7 -19.73 17.42 -18.41
N PRO A 8 -19.71 18.06 -19.60
CA PRO A 8 -20.76 17.86 -20.60
C PRO A 8 -20.85 16.43 -21.13
N ILE A 9 -19.70 15.80 -21.43
CA ILE A 9 -19.64 14.41 -21.90
C ILE A 9 -20.19 13.48 -20.81
N LEU A 10 -19.78 13.68 -19.55
CA LEU A 10 -20.30 12.91 -18.43
C LEU A 10 -21.81 13.09 -18.24
N MET A 11 -22.35 14.28 -18.48
CA MET A 11 -23.79 14.55 -18.39
C MET A 11 -24.60 13.86 -19.48
N GLU A 12 -24.07 13.83 -20.71
CA GLU A 12 -24.68 13.10 -21.83
C GLU A 12 -24.74 11.60 -21.52
N GLU A 13 -23.61 11.02 -21.11
CA GLU A 13 -23.53 9.60 -20.72
C GLU A 13 -24.46 9.26 -19.55
N LEU A 14 -24.56 10.12 -18.54
CA LEU A 14 -25.53 9.94 -17.44
C LEU A 14 -26.98 10.01 -17.94
N GLY A 15 -27.27 10.89 -18.89
CA GLY A 15 -28.58 10.98 -19.54
C GLY A 15 -28.93 9.71 -20.30
N ASP A 16 -27.99 9.17 -21.07
CA ASP A 16 -28.15 7.91 -21.82
C ASP A 16 -28.36 6.73 -20.88
N ILE A 17 -27.62 6.67 -19.75
CA ILE A 17 -27.84 5.68 -18.71
C ILE A 17 -29.26 5.79 -18.15
N LEU A 18 -29.72 6.98 -17.75
CA LEU A 18 -31.08 7.17 -17.24
C LEU A 18 -32.14 6.73 -18.27
N ALA A 19 -31.98 7.15 -19.52
CA ALA A 19 -32.89 6.80 -20.61
C ALA A 19 -32.95 5.28 -20.86
N SER A 20 -31.82 4.57 -20.73
CA SER A 20 -31.77 3.11 -20.84
C SER A 20 -32.63 2.39 -19.79
N TYR A 21 -32.82 3.01 -18.62
CA TYR A 21 -33.70 2.54 -17.55
C TYR A 21 -35.11 3.16 -17.60
N LYS A 22 -35.43 3.91 -18.66
CA LYS A 22 -36.69 4.68 -18.80
C LYS A 22 -36.90 5.68 -17.66
N LEU A 23 -35.81 6.26 -17.19
CA LEU A 23 -35.80 7.32 -16.17
C LEU A 23 -35.47 8.66 -16.82
N GLU A 24 -36.01 9.72 -16.24
CA GLU A 24 -35.71 11.11 -16.59
C GLU A 24 -34.95 11.81 -15.46
N TRP A 25 -34.17 12.84 -15.80
CA TRP A 25 -33.48 13.68 -14.82
C TRP A 25 -34.38 14.24 -13.71
N LYS A 26 -35.63 14.57 -14.04
CA LYS A 26 -36.64 15.07 -13.09
C LYS A 26 -36.98 14.07 -11.98
N GLN A 27 -36.74 12.77 -12.20
CA GLN A 27 -36.97 11.71 -11.22
C GLN A 27 -35.76 11.45 -10.33
N VAL A 28 -34.59 12.02 -10.66
CA VAL A 28 -33.38 11.87 -9.87
C VAL A 28 -33.51 12.69 -8.58
N ILE A 29 -33.47 12.04 -7.43
CA ILE A 29 -33.63 12.72 -6.13
C ILE A 29 -32.31 13.36 -5.70
N SER A 30 -31.19 12.66 -5.88
CA SER A 30 -29.86 13.14 -5.51
C SER A 30 -28.77 12.39 -6.29
N ILE A 31 -27.56 12.93 -6.30
CA ILE A 31 -26.38 12.33 -6.93
C ILE A 31 -25.19 12.51 -5.98
N LEU A 32 -24.54 11.40 -5.62
CA LEU A 32 -23.28 11.42 -4.89
C LEU A 32 -22.12 11.38 -5.89
N MET A 33 -21.18 12.32 -5.76
CA MET A 33 -20.04 12.47 -6.69
C MET A 33 -18.79 12.90 -5.92
N ASP A 34 -17.63 12.63 -6.52
CA ASP A 34 -16.34 13.15 -6.05
C ASP A 34 -16.35 14.68 -5.93
N ASN A 35 -15.57 15.22 -5.00
CA ASN A 35 -15.50 16.65 -4.73
C ASN A 35 -14.67 17.46 -5.73
N CYS A 36 -14.16 16.84 -6.80
CA CYS A 36 -13.30 17.51 -7.76
C CYS A 36 -14.09 18.52 -8.61
N ALA A 37 -13.38 19.52 -9.17
CA ALA A 37 -14.00 20.63 -9.89
C ALA A 37 -14.83 20.20 -11.12
N VAL A 38 -14.43 19.11 -11.79
CA VAL A 38 -15.17 18.55 -12.95
C VAL A 38 -16.51 17.98 -12.52
N MET A 39 -16.62 17.43 -11.31
CA MET A 39 -17.87 16.85 -10.82
C MET A 39 -18.74 17.89 -10.10
N ARG A 40 -18.18 18.64 -9.15
CA ARG A 40 -18.92 19.57 -8.27
C ARG A 40 -18.61 21.05 -8.45
N GLY A 41 -17.94 21.42 -9.54
CA GLY A 41 -17.64 22.83 -9.82
C GLY A 41 -18.89 23.69 -10.00
N LYS A 42 -18.97 24.80 -9.27
CA LYS A 42 -20.17 25.68 -9.20
C LYS A 42 -20.72 26.17 -10.55
N LYS A 43 -19.87 26.33 -11.57
CA LYS A 43 -20.25 26.91 -12.87
C LYS A 43 -20.32 25.90 -14.02
N GLY A 44 -19.53 24.84 -13.94
CA GLY A 44 -19.30 23.93 -15.08
C GLY A 44 -18.94 22.51 -14.68
N GLY A 45 -19.20 22.13 -13.43
CA GLY A 45 -19.14 20.72 -13.03
C GLY A 45 -20.43 19.98 -13.41
N VAL A 46 -20.37 18.64 -13.40
CA VAL A 46 -21.52 17.74 -13.63
C VAL A 46 -22.72 18.17 -12.78
N GLU A 47 -22.51 18.46 -11.49
CA GLU A 47 -23.56 18.92 -10.58
C GLU A 47 -24.26 20.19 -11.08
N ALA A 48 -23.52 21.16 -11.63
CA ALA A 48 -24.08 22.41 -12.11
C ALA A 48 -24.97 22.20 -13.34
N TYR A 49 -24.65 21.21 -14.19
CA TYR A 49 -25.49 20.81 -15.32
C TYR A 49 -26.70 19.99 -14.86
N ALA A 50 -26.51 19.01 -13.96
CA ALA A 50 -27.59 18.21 -13.40
C ALA A 50 -28.66 19.06 -12.71
N ARG A 51 -28.26 20.15 -12.02
CA ARG A 51 -29.20 21.12 -11.41
C ARG A 51 -30.00 21.94 -12.43
N LYS A 52 -29.53 22.08 -13.68
CA LYS A 52 -30.32 22.70 -14.75
C LYS A 52 -31.41 21.75 -15.24
N GLU A 53 -31.11 20.46 -15.34
CA GLU A 53 -32.07 19.42 -15.71
C GLU A 53 -33.09 19.14 -14.59
N ASN A 54 -32.64 19.20 -13.34
CA ASN A 54 -33.49 19.05 -12.17
C ASN A 54 -33.14 20.07 -11.07
N PRO A 55 -33.86 21.22 -11.01
CA PRO A 55 -33.67 22.22 -9.97
C PRO A 55 -33.99 21.73 -8.54
N CYS A 56 -34.76 20.64 -8.41
CA CYS A 56 -35.16 20.06 -7.12
C CYS A 56 -34.14 19.03 -6.58
N LEU A 57 -32.97 18.89 -7.21
CA LEU A 57 -31.96 17.92 -6.81
C LEU A 57 -31.46 18.18 -5.37
N LEU A 58 -31.63 17.19 -4.50
CA LEU A 58 -31.19 17.27 -3.11
C LEU A 58 -29.66 17.29 -3.04
N ASP A 59 -29.11 18.30 -2.36
CA ASP A 59 -27.68 18.36 -2.06
C ASP A 59 -27.35 17.50 -0.84
N ILE A 60 -26.70 16.36 -1.06
CA ILE A 60 -26.25 15.44 -0.01
C ILE A 60 -24.76 15.57 0.31
N SER A 61 -24.13 16.70 -0.06
CA SER A 61 -22.67 16.88 -0.03
C SER A 61 -21.93 15.86 -0.91
N GLY A 62 -20.62 16.05 -1.10
CA GLY A 62 -19.82 15.20 -1.98
C GLY A 62 -19.30 13.97 -1.26
N ASP A 63 -18.59 13.12 -2.00
CA ASP A 63 -18.05 11.87 -1.46
C ASP A 63 -17.16 12.12 -0.23
N THR A 64 -17.61 11.60 0.91
CA THR A 64 -16.93 11.73 2.20
C THR A 64 -15.62 10.94 2.21
N VAL A 65 -15.52 9.83 1.48
CA VAL A 65 -14.26 9.07 1.35
C VAL A 65 -13.20 9.91 0.66
N HIS A 66 -13.57 10.60 -0.43
CA HIS A 66 -12.70 11.54 -1.09
C HIS A 66 -12.32 12.75 -0.20
N MET A 67 -13.22 13.23 0.67
CA MET A 67 -12.88 14.29 1.64
C MET A 67 -11.80 13.83 2.62
N VAL A 68 -12.01 12.68 3.27
CA VAL A 68 -11.05 12.12 4.24
C VAL A 68 -9.71 11.83 3.57
N SER A 69 -9.73 11.29 2.36
CA SER A 69 -8.53 11.06 1.54
C SER A 69 -7.77 12.36 1.24
N ASN A 70 -8.46 13.43 0.82
CA ASN A 70 -7.83 14.73 0.60
C ASN A 70 -7.26 15.33 1.88
N SER A 71 -7.97 15.21 3.01
CA SER A 71 -7.49 15.67 4.31
C SER A 71 -6.22 14.92 4.72
N ALA A 72 -6.18 13.59 4.55
CA ALA A 72 -4.99 12.79 4.81
C ALA A 72 -3.81 13.20 3.89
N LYS A 73 -4.06 13.40 2.59
CA LYS A 73 -3.04 13.91 1.66
C LYS A 73 -2.50 15.28 2.08
N ALA A 74 -3.38 16.20 2.49
CA ALA A 74 -2.98 17.52 2.95
C ALA A 74 -2.15 17.45 4.25
N LEU A 75 -2.52 16.57 5.18
CA LEU A 75 -1.77 16.31 6.41
C LEU A 75 -0.38 15.73 6.12
N LEU A 76 -0.27 14.83 5.14
CA LEU A 76 0.98 14.17 4.78
C LEU A 76 1.88 15.00 3.85
N ASN A 77 1.35 16.04 3.21
CA ASN A 77 2.08 16.87 2.25
C ASN A 77 3.43 17.43 2.75
N PRO A 78 3.59 17.85 4.03
CA PRO A 78 4.89 18.29 4.55
C PRO A 78 5.95 17.19 4.62
N PHE A 79 5.54 15.91 4.67
CA PHE A 79 6.41 14.74 4.71
C PHE A 79 6.72 14.20 3.31
N GLY A 80 6.36 14.96 2.26
CA GLY A 80 6.63 14.62 0.86
C GLY A 80 6.26 13.19 0.49
N THR A 81 7.23 12.45 -0.04
CA THR A 81 7.12 11.03 -0.37
C THR A 81 7.86 10.13 0.61
N GLU A 82 8.54 10.70 1.60
CA GLU A 82 9.50 10.03 2.47
C GLU A 82 8.91 8.78 3.15
N VAL A 83 7.70 8.89 3.71
CA VAL A 83 7.02 7.75 4.35
C VAL A 83 6.62 6.68 3.32
N GLN A 84 6.16 7.11 2.15
CA GLN A 84 5.76 6.20 1.08
C GLN A 84 6.96 5.47 0.48
N ASP A 85 8.07 6.18 0.28
CA ASP A 85 9.31 5.66 -0.27
C ASP A 85 9.93 4.67 0.71
N PHE A 86 10.02 5.02 2.00
CA PHE A 86 10.47 4.10 3.05
C PHE A 86 9.66 2.79 3.08
N CYS A 87 8.33 2.88 3.07
CA CYS A 87 7.48 1.68 3.06
C CYS A 87 7.63 0.88 1.75
N SER A 88 7.87 1.57 0.63
CA SER A 88 8.11 0.93 -0.67
C SER A 88 9.42 0.18 -0.67
N ASP A 89 10.49 0.78 -0.15
CA ASP A 89 11.83 0.19 -0.07
C ASP A 89 11.80 -1.08 0.79
N ILE A 90 11.22 -1.02 2.00
CA ILE A 90 11.05 -2.20 2.86
C ILE A 90 10.27 -3.30 2.14
N TYR A 91 9.18 -2.93 1.47
CA TYR A 91 8.41 -3.89 0.68
C TYR A 91 9.29 -4.53 -0.41
N TYR A 92 10.05 -3.75 -1.17
CA TYR A 92 10.86 -4.29 -2.27
C TYR A 92 12.04 -5.12 -1.80
N ASP A 93 12.70 -4.75 -0.70
CA ASP A 93 13.81 -5.49 -0.12
C ASP A 93 13.40 -6.92 0.28
N ILE A 94 12.21 -7.06 0.86
CA ILE A 94 11.74 -8.32 1.41
C ILE A 94 10.82 -9.05 0.43
N GLU A 95 9.74 -8.42 -0.02
CA GLU A 95 8.63 -9.09 -0.71
C GLU A 95 8.94 -9.47 -2.17
N LYS A 96 9.97 -8.90 -2.80
CA LYS A 96 10.34 -9.29 -4.17
C LYS A 96 11.19 -10.54 -4.25
N SER A 97 11.91 -10.89 -3.20
CA SER A 97 12.81 -12.04 -3.19
C SER A 97 12.22 -13.17 -2.36
N PRO A 98 11.83 -14.32 -2.95
CA PRO A 98 11.31 -15.46 -2.19
C PRO A 98 12.22 -15.85 -1.01
N LYS A 99 13.54 -15.81 -1.23
CA LYS A 99 14.53 -16.07 -0.18
C LYS A 99 14.43 -15.08 0.98
N GLN A 100 14.30 -13.77 0.70
CA GLN A 100 14.19 -12.77 1.77
C GLN A 100 12.85 -12.88 2.51
N LYS A 101 11.77 -13.25 1.81
CA LYS A 101 10.46 -13.53 2.43
C LYS A 101 10.54 -14.68 3.42
N ASP A 102 11.22 -15.76 3.04
CA ASP A 102 11.39 -16.94 3.91
C ASP A 102 12.21 -16.58 5.15
N ILE A 103 13.34 -15.88 4.99
CA ILE A 103 14.18 -15.42 6.10
C ILE A 103 13.40 -14.47 7.03
N PHE A 104 12.65 -13.53 6.45
CA PHE A 104 11.85 -12.60 7.23
C PHE A 104 10.72 -13.30 8.00
N SER A 105 10.12 -14.35 7.42
CA SER A 105 9.13 -15.19 8.09
C SER A 105 9.74 -16.00 9.24
N GLU A 106 10.99 -16.44 9.10
CA GLU A 106 11.75 -17.08 10.17
C GLU A 106 12.00 -16.11 11.35
N TYR A 107 12.42 -14.86 11.08
CA TYR A 107 12.56 -13.84 12.12
C TYR A 107 11.25 -13.55 12.87
N GLN A 108 10.13 -13.45 12.16
CA GLN A 108 8.81 -13.30 12.79
C GLN A 108 8.49 -14.48 13.70
N SER A 109 8.81 -15.70 13.26
CA SER A 109 8.57 -16.94 14.04
C SER A 109 9.45 -17.02 15.29
N LEU A 110 10.74 -16.64 15.18
CA LEU A 110 11.69 -16.58 16.30
C LEU A 110 11.28 -15.55 17.36
N LEU A 111 10.63 -14.47 16.96
CA LEU A 111 10.07 -13.46 17.85
C LEU A 111 8.67 -13.82 18.39
N HIS A 112 8.16 -15.01 18.08
CA HIS A 112 6.81 -15.46 18.43
C HIS A 112 5.70 -14.51 17.93
N LYS A 113 5.91 -13.88 16.76
CA LYS A 113 4.94 -13.02 16.10
C LYS A 113 4.21 -13.79 14.99
N PRO A 114 2.93 -13.44 14.69
CA PRO A 114 2.25 -13.97 13.52
C PRO A 114 3.00 -13.60 12.24
N GLN A 115 3.12 -14.55 11.30
CA GLN A 115 3.71 -14.28 10.00
C GLN A 115 2.79 -13.38 9.18
N LYS A 116 3.27 -12.19 8.84
CA LYS A 116 2.57 -11.22 8.01
C LYS A 116 3.49 -10.78 6.87
N SER A 117 2.92 -10.65 5.68
CA SER A 117 3.59 -10.03 4.53
C SER A 117 3.56 -8.51 4.64
N LEU A 118 4.44 -7.81 3.95
CA LEU A 118 4.35 -6.35 3.82
C LEU A 118 3.32 -5.98 2.74
N VAL A 119 2.70 -4.81 2.90
CA VAL A 119 1.73 -4.29 1.93
C VAL A 119 2.43 -3.26 1.04
N ARG A 120 2.30 -3.43 -0.28
CA ARG A 120 2.85 -2.49 -1.25
C ARG A 120 2.09 -1.15 -1.22
N PRO A 121 2.77 -0.01 -1.04
CA PRO A 121 2.16 1.31 -1.28
C PRO A 121 1.72 1.47 -2.73
N ILE A 122 0.46 1.87 -2.97
CA ILE A 122 -0.09 2.10 -4.32
C ILE A 122 -0.84 3.43 -4.31
N SER A 123 -0.43 4.36 -5.18
CA SER A 123 -0.94 5.74 -5.23
C SER A 123 -2.43 5.87 -5.59
N SER A 124 -3.04 4.82 -6.15
CA SER A 124 -4.43 4.86 -6.64
C SER A 124 -5.50 4.51 -5.61
N ARG A 125 -5.14 4.12 -4.38
CA ARG A 125 -6.12 3.73 -3.35
C ARG A 125 -6.19 4.75 -2.22
N PHE A 126 -7.40 5.19 -1.91
CA PHE A 126 -7.65 6.11 -0.80
C PHE A 126 -7.26 5.47 0.53
N LEU A 127 -6.56 6.23 1.37
CA LEU A 127 -6.15 5.85 2.74
C LEU A 127 -5.26 4.60 2.87
N GLN A 128 -4.76 4.03 1.78
CA GLN A 128 -3.95 2.81 1.83
C GLN A 128 -2.67 2.97 2.67
N MET A 129 -2.09 4.17 2.73
CA MET A 129 -0.91 4.42 3.55
C MET A 129 -1.14 4.15 5.03
N LEU A 130 -2.38 4.28 5.54
CA LEU A 130 -2.69 3.88 6.91
C LEU A 130 -2.49 2.38 7.11
N ASP A 131 -3.04 1.56 6.21
CA ASP A 131 -2.90 0.09 6.28
C ASP A 131 -1.44 -0.36 6.11
N VAL A 132 -0.70 0.31 5.21
CA VAL A 132 0.73 0.06 5.01
C VAL A 132 1.52 0.39 6.28
N CYS A 133 1.34 1.58 6.85
CA CYS A 133 2.06 2.00 8.06
C CYS A 133 1.71 1.09 9.25
N ASN A 134 0.44 0.75 9.42
CA ASN A 134 0.02 -0.20 10.45
C ASN A 134 0.68 -1.57 10.24
N ARG A 135 0.77 -2.07 9.00
CA ARG A 135 1.47 -3.32 8.72
C ARG A 135 2.95 -3.25 9.09
N VAL A 136 3.62 -2.15 8.73
CA VAL A 136 5.04 -1.93 9.07
C VAL A 136 5.24 -1.89 10.57
N ASP A 137 4.35 -1.20 11.31
CA ASP A 137 4.38 -1.16 12.78
C ASP A 137 4.20 -2.55 13.41
N GLU A 138 3.21 -3.33 12.93
CA GLU A 138 2.95 -4.69 13.41
C GLU A 138 4.16 -5.64 13.28
N VAL A 139 5.00 -5.43 12.26
CA VAL A 139 6.18 -6.26 11.98
C VAL A 139 7.50 -5.57 12.32
N MET A 140 7.45 -4.41 13.00
CA MET A 140 8.62 -3.56 13.26
C MET A 140 9.72 -4.31 14.02
N ASP A 141 9.36 -5.11 15.02
CA ASP A 141 10.32 -5.92 15.78
C ASP A 141 11.15 -6.82 14.84
N ALA A 142 10.50 -7.50 13.90
CA ALA A 142 11.16 -8.39 12.93
C ALA A 142 11.98 -7.60 11.90
N LEU A 143 11.51 -6.42 11.48
CA LEU A 143 12.25 -5.53 10.58
C LEU A 143 13.56 -5.06 11.22
N VAL A 144 13.53 -4.72 12.52
CA VAL A 144 14.73 -4.34 13.27
C VAL A 144 15.75 -5.48 13.27
N VAL A 145 15.33 -6.74 13.53
CA VAL A 145 16.24 -7.91 13.44
C VAL A 145 16.82 -8.05 12.03
N TYR A 146 15.95 -7.99 11.03
CA TYR A 146 16.31 -8.19 9.64
C TYR A 146 17.38 -7.18 9.20
N TYR A 147 17.14 -5.89 9.45
CA TYR A 147 18.09 -4.83 9.06
C TYR A 147 19.34 -4.77 9.95
N TYR A 148 19.27 -5.22 11.21
CA TYR A 148 20.45 -5.32 12.08
C TYR A 148 21.56 -6.20 11.47
N HIS A 149 21.20 -7.22 10.69
CA HIS A 149 22.17 -8.06 9.98
C HIS A 149 23.05 -7.26 9.00
N PHE A 150 22.50 -6.19 8.42
CA PHE A 150 23.18 -5.35 7.43
C PHE A 150 23.96 -4.18 8.04
N ILE A 151 23.83 -3.94 9.36
CA ILE A 151 24.58 -2.89 10.05
C ILE A 151 26.08 -3.26 10.10
N PRO A 152 26.98 -2.37 9.64
CA PRO A 152 28.42 -2.56 9.72
C PRO A 152 28.91 -2.80 11.16
N PRO A 153 29.91 -3.67 11.38
CA PRO A 153 30.40 -3.98 12.73
C PRO A 153 30.89 -2.76 13.53
N ASP A 154 31.45 -1.77 12.84
CA ASP A 154 31.93 -0.50 13.39
C ASP A 154 30.79 0.41 13.88
N GLU A 155 29.57 0.23 13.35
CA GLU A 155 28.40 1.01 13.75
C GLU A 155 27.49 0.29 14.76
N GLU A 156 27.69 -1.01 15.01
CA GLU A 156 26.85 -1.80 15.93
C GLU A 156 26.71 -1.17 17.32
N HIS A 157 27.77 -0.55 17.83
CA HIS A 157 27.79 0.04 19.17
C HIS A 157 26.78 1.18 19.34
N ASN A 158 26.42 1.88 18.26
CA ASN A 158 25.43 2.97 18.28
C ASN A 158 24.00 2.45 18.51
N TYR A 159 23.75 1.17 18.23
CA TYR A 159 22.41 0.58 18.27
C TYR A 159 22.23 -0.38 19.46
N ARG A 160 23.32 -0.89 20.05
CA ARG A 160 23.29 -1.84 21.19
C ARG A 160 22.63 -1.29 22.46
N SER A 161 22.57 0.03 22.63
CA SER A 161 21.95 0.70 23.79
C SER A 161 20.50 1.09 23.57
N SER A 162 19.94 0.85 22.37
CA SER A 162 18.54 1.18 22.08
C SER A 162 17.60 0.25 22.86
N PRO A 163 16.69 0.79 23.70
CA PRO A 163 15.80 -0.01 24.53
C PRO A 163 14.82 -0.89 23.73
N ASN A 164 14.67 -0.63 22.43
CA ASN A 164 13.77 -1.34 21.52
C ASN A 164 14.43 -2.47 20.74
N ILE A 165 15.73 -2.71 20.92
CA ILE A 165 16.42 -3.83 20.28
C ILE A 165 16.44 -5.01 21.26
N PRO A 166 15.76 -6.14 20.95
CA PRO A 166 15.90 -7.35 21.74
C PRO A 166 17.38 -7.68 21.90
N LYS A 167 17.83 -8.06 23.10
CA LYS A 167 19.24 -8.44 23.33
C LYS A 167 19.60 -9.61 22.41
N PHE A 168 20.18 -9.32 21.25
CA PHE A 168 20.44 -10.32 20.24
C PHE A 168 21.53 -11.28 20.70
N PRO A 169 21.39 -12.59 20.43
CA PRO A 169 22.53 -13.50 20.50
C PRO A 169 23.60 -13.03 19.49
N GLN A 170 24.87 -13.17 19.88
CA GLN A 170 26.00 -12.72 19.06
C GLN A 170 25.91 -13.30 17.63
N LYS A 171 26.34 -12.51 16.62
CA LYS A 171 26.36 -12.83 15.17
C LYS A 171 26.96 -14.21 14.83
N THR A 172 27.64 -14.87 15.77
CA THR A 172 28.29 -16.17 15.64
C THR A 172 27.33 -17.35 15.45
N SER A 173 26.10 -17.33 16.00
CA SER A 173 25.23 -18.54 15.96
C SER A 173 24.49 -18.78 14.64
N ILE A 174 24.31 -17.76 13.80
CA ILE A 174 23.52 -17.86 12.55
C ILE A 174 24.39 -18.29 11.34
N ARG A 175 25.72 -18.20 11.45
CA ARG A 175 26.63 -18.72 10.42
C ARG A 175 26.61 -20.25 10.35
N GLU A 176 26.31 -20.93 11.45
CA GLU A 176 26.36 -22.40 11.53
C GLU A 176 25.19 -23.06 10.78
N THR A 177 24.02 -22.43 10.73
CA THR A 177 22.88 -22.93 9.93
C THR A 177 23.10 -22.76 8.42
N ASN A 178 23.80 -21.70 7.98
CA ASN A 178 24.14 -21.51 6.57
C ASN A 178 25.33 -22.36 6.11
N GLY A 179 26.32 -22.62 6.98
CA GLY A 179 27.45 -23.50 6.68
C GLY A 179 27.05 -24.99 6.53
N ALA A 180 26.01 -25.42 7.25
CA ALA A 180 25.48 -26.78 7.15
C ALA A 180 24.67 -27.05 5.85
N LEU A 181 24.16 -26.00 5.19
CA LEU A 181 23.46 -26.09 3.91
C LEU A 181 24.42 -26.07 2.70
N THR A 182 25.63 -25.53 2.86
CA THR A 182 26.67 -25.57 1.82
C THR A 182 27.46 -26.87 1.83
N SER A 183 27.61 -27.55 2.98
CA SER A 183 28.36 -28.82 3.07
C SER A 183 27.62 -30.06 2.59
N ARG A 184 26.30 -29.99 2.33
CA ARG A 184 25.52 -31.10 1.74
C ARG A 184 25.59 -31.18 0.22
N ARG A 185 26.31 -30.27 -0.47
CA ARG A 185 26.42 -30.27 -1.94
C ARG A 185 27.66 -30.94 -2.51
N ASP A 186 28.59 -31.40 -1.67
CA ASP A 186 29.78 -32.13 -2.09
C ASP A 186 29.72 -33.58 -1.62
N GLY A 187 28.99 -34.42 -2.36
CA GLY A 187 28.90 -35.85 -2.07
C GLY A 187 28.20 -36.66 -3.16
N GLY A 188 28.99 -37.20 -4.09
CA GLY A 188 28.67 -38.43 -4.81
C GLY A 188 27.90 -38.30 -6.12
N PHE A 189 28.63 -38.13 -7.23
CA PHE A 189 28.14 -38.52 -8.56
C PHE A 189 28.28 -40.05 -8.66
N ASP A 190 27.20 -40.79 -8.41
CA ASP A 190 27.17 -42.25 -8.56
C ASP A 190 26.83 -42.61 -10.02
N GLN A 191 27.86 -42.99 -10.78
CA GLN A 191 27.71 -43.63 -12.08
C GLN A 191 27.36 -45.11 -11.86
N ARG A 192 26.09 -45.49 -12.01
CA ARG A 192 25.63 -46.83 -12.45
C ARG A 192 24.10 -46.90 -12.45
N ALA A 193 23.48 -46.85 -13.63
CA ALA A 193 22.25 -47.60 -13.97
C ALA A 193 21.80 -47.25 -15.41
N ALA A 194 22.31 -48.00 -16.38
CA ALA A 194 21.66 -48.23 -17.67
C ALA A 194 22.13 -49.59 -18.18
N GLN A 195 21.33 -50.62 -17.89
CA GLN A 195 21.20 -51.81 -18.73
C GLN A 195 19.98 -51.59 -19.63
#